data_AF-A0A925X403-F1
#
_entry.id   AF-A0A925X403-F1
#
_cell.length_a   1.000
_cell.length_b   1.000
_cell.length_c   1.000
_cell.angle_alpha   90.00
_cell.angle_beta   90.00
_cell.angle_gamma   90.00
#
_symmetry.space_group_name_H-M   'P 1'
#
loop_
_entity.id
_entity.type
_entity.pdbx_description
1 polymer ?
#
loop_
_entity_poly.entity_id
_entity_poly.type
_entity_poly.pdbx_seq_one_letter_code
_entity_poly.pdbx_strand_id
1 'polypeptide(L)'
;MKKKSKTSTSAWVVYFVGFEDAPTDKAGTTGAGATDVIIEPRVGYEKFEFTGDDAQQKRDADMAAFLRGGQVLAIVEEDDEKVVQSVAAALEKQILRMR
;
A
#
# COMPACT_ATOMS: atom_id res chain seq x y z
N MET A 1 29.24 -6.08 26.52
CA MET A 1 28.69 -6.42 25.18
C MET A 1 28.25 -5.13 24.49
N LYS A 2 28.90 -4.71 23.40
CA LYS A 2 28.42 -3.57 22.61
C LYS A 2 27.15 -4.02 21.89
N LYS A 3 25.99 -3.46 22.25
CA LYS A 3 24.76 -3.59 21.43
C LYS A 3 25.10 -3.05 20.04
N LYS A 4 25.21 -3.92 19.03
CA LYS A 4 25.24 -3.47 17.64
C LYS A 4 23.88 -2.84 17.39
N SER A 5 23.85 -1.51 17.34
CA SER A 5 22.70 -0.78 16.81
C SER A 5 22.46 -1.31 15.40
N LYS A 6 21.33 -1.99 15.16
CA LYS A 6 20.92 -2.29 13.79
C LYS A 6 20.70 -0.93 13.13
N THR A 7 21.51 -0.58 12.15
CA THR A 7 21.27 0.55 11.25
C THR A 7 19.90 0.32 10.61
N SER A 8 18.94 1.22 10.82
CA SER A 8 17.67 1.17 10.11
C SER A 8 17.92 1.51 8.63
N THR A 9 17.31 0.73 7.75
CA THR A 9 17.25 1.02 6.32
C THR A 9 15.83 1.48 6.00
N SER A 10 15.68 2.35 5.01
CA SER A 10 14.36 2.84 4.59
C SER A 10 14.06 2.47 3.14
N ALA A 11 12.80 2.18 2.85
CA ALA A 11 12.29 2.00 1.50
C ALA A 11 10.93 2.68 1.38
N TRP A 12 10.41 2.74 0.16
CA TRP A 12 9.04 3.20 -0.09
C TRP A 12 8.16 2.01 -0.42
N VAL A 13 6.97 1.99 0.16
CA VAL A 13 5.91 1.08 -0.27
C VAL A 13 4.96 1.88 -1.15
N VAL A 14 4.71 1.39 -2.35
CA VAL A 14 3.63 1.87 -3.22
C VAL A 14 2.49 0.87 -3.09
N TYR A 15 1.31 1.36 -2.72
CA TYR A 15 0.14 0.53 -2.41
C TYR A 15 -1.10 1.03 -3.13
N PHE A 16 -1.99 0.11 -3.45
CA PHE A 16 -3.29 0.39 -4.00
C PHE A 16 -4.33 0.30 -2.89
N VAL A 17 -5.15 1.34 -2.73
CA VAL A 17 -6.38 1.27 -1.93
C VAL A 17 -7.52 1.14 -2.92
N GLY A 18 -8.13 -0.04 -2.96
CA GLY A 18 -9.17 -0.42 -3.91
C GLY A 18 -10.55 -0.47 -3.27
N PHE A 19 -11.57 -0.40 -4.13
CA PHE A 19 -12.99 -0.38 -3.79
C PHE A 19 -13.35 -1.40 -2.70
N GLU A 20 -13.89 -0.92 -1.60
CA GLU A 20 -14.69 -1.77 -0.74
C GLU A 20 -15.82 -2.32 -1.62
N ASP A 21 -15.94 -3.64 -1.77
CA ASP A 21 -17.19 -4.21 -2.26
C ASP A 21 -18.27 -3.61 -1.37
N ALA A 22 -19.23 -2.88 -1.96
CA ALA A 22 -20.33 -2.29 -1.22
C ALA A 22 -20.86 -3.37 -0.26
N PRO A 23 -20.92 -3.11 1.06
CA PRO A 23 -21.18 -4.16 2.03
C PRO A 23 -22.45 -4.90 1.63
N THR A 24 -22.29 -6.17 1.27
CA THR A 24 -23.41 -7.03 0.94
C THR A 24 -24.10 -7.39 2.25
N ASP A 25 -25.43 -7.26 2.27
CA ASP A 25 -26.18 -7.74 3.43
C ASP A 25 -26.06 -9.27 3.54
N LYS A 26 -26.55 -9.84 4.65
CA LYS A 26 -26.53 -11.30 4.88
C LYS A 26 -27.33 -12.10 3.83
N ALA A 27 -28.04 -11.43 2.91
CA ALA A 27 -28.79 -12.04 1.82
C ALA A 27 -28.05 -11.97 0.47
N GLY A 28 -26.83 -11.40 0.42
CA GLY A 28 -26.06 -11.24 -0.81
C GLY A 28 -26.64 -10.17 -1.75
N THR A 29 -27.53 -9.31 -1.24
CA THR A 29 -28.07 -8.17 -1.97
C THR A 29 -27.31 -6.90 -1.62
N THR A 30 -26.91 -6.13 -2.63
CA THR A 30 -26.32 -4.80 -2.46
C THR A 30 -27.42 -3.85 -1.97
N GLY A 31 -27.50 -3.68 -0.65
CA GLY A 31 -28.50 -2.83 -0.01
C GLY A 31 -28.09 -1.35 -0.05
N ALA A 32 -28.93 -0.51 -0.66
CA ALA A 32 -28.79 0.95 -0.78
C ALA A 32 -28.92 1.71 0.57
N GLY A 33 -28.31 1.21 1.64
CA GLY A 33 -28.49 1.73 3.00
C GLY A 33 -27.30 1.57 3.94
N ALA A 34 -26.18 1.00 3.51
CA ALA A 34 -24.91 1.30 4.17
C ALA A 34 -24.51 2.71 3.71
N THR A 35 -24.05 3.57 4.60
CA THR A 35 -23.41 4.82 4.20
C THR A 35 -22.19 4.45 3.35
N ASP A 36 -22.40 4.45 2.03
CA ASP A 36 -21.46 4.05 0.99
C ASP A 36 -20.24 4.96 1.06
N VAL A 37 -19.25 4.58 1.86
CA VAL A 37 -17.91 5.13 1.74
C VAL A 37 -17.34 4.50 0.47
N ILE A 38 -17.70 5.08 -0.68
CA ILE A 38 -17.04 4.78 -1.94
C ILE A 38 -15.62 5.29 -1.79
N ILE A 39 -14.70 4.40 -1.41
CA ILE A 39 -13.28 4.71 -1.42
C ILE A 39 -12.90 4.80 -2.90
N GLU A 40 -12.70 6.03 -3.39
CA GLU A 40 -12.15 6.22 -4.72
C GLU A 40 -10.80 5.48 -4.80
N PRO A 41 -10.61 4.65 -5.84
CA PRO A 41 -9.41 3.86 -5.98
C PRO A 41 -8.24 4.82 -6.09
N ARG A 42 -7.23 4.62 -5.27
CA ARG A 42 -6.03 5.47 -5.27
C ARG A 42 -4.77 4.64 -5.13
N VAL A 43 -3.71 5.10 -5.78
CA VAL A 43 -2.36 4.62 -5.53
C VAL A 43 -1.70 5.57 -4.54
N GLY A 44 -1.38 5.06 -3.35
CA GLY A 44 -0.62 5.76 -2.34
C GLY A 44 0.83 5.29 -2.31
N TYR A 45 1.69 6.09 -1.70
CA TYR A 45 3.05 5.68 -1.38
C TYR A 45 3.46 6.26 -0.03
N GLU A 46 4.24 5.50 0.73
CA GLU A 46 4.79 5.97 2.00
C GLU A 46 6.17 5.39 2.26
N LYS A 47 7.02 6.18 2.92
CA LYS A 47 8.33 5.73 3.36
C LYS A 47 8.16 4.92 4.63
N PHE A 48 8.79 3.75 4.70
CA PHE A 48 8.80 2.90 5.88
C PHE A 48 10.25 2.52 6.25
N GLU A 49 10.45 2.28 7.53
CA GLU A 49 11.72 1.80 8.06
C GLU A 49 11.64 0.29 8.27
N PHE A 50 12.73 -0.40 7.96
CA PHE A 50 12.87 -1.83 8.20
C PHE A 50 14.25 -2.15 8.79
N THR A 51 14.34 -3.25 9.54
CA THR A 51 15.53 -3.60 10.34
C THR A 51 16.08 -5.00 10.06
N GLY A 52 15.88 -5.49 8.84
CA GLY A 52 16.12 -6.88 8.49
C GLY A 52 16.39 -7.13 7.02
N ASP A 53 16.27 -8.40 6.66
CA ASP A 53 16.37 -8.93 5.30
C ASP A 53 15.11 -8.64 4.48
N ASP A 54 15.14 -9.01 3.19
CA ASP A 54 14.05 -8.82 2.22
C ASP A 54 12.70 -9.39 2.73
N ALA A 55 12.74 -10.48 3.51
CA ALA A 55 11.54 -11.08 4.07
C ALA A 55 10.90 -10.21 5.15
N GLN A 56 11.71 -9.57 5.99
CA GLN A 56 11.23 -8.58 6.96
C GLN A 56 10.74 -7.32 6.26
N GLN A 57 11.48 -6.83 5.26
CA GLN A 57 11.08 -5.68 4.46
C GLN A 57 9.69 -5.89 3.84
N LYS A 58 9.43 -7.07 3.25
CA LYS A 58 8.11 -7.39 2.70
C LYS A 58 7.01 -7.37 3.76
N ARG A 59 7.25 -7.95 4.95
CA ARG A 59 6.26 -7.94 6.04
C ARG A 59 5.95 -6.53 6.52
N ASP A 60 6.96 -5.69 6.63
CA ASP A 60 6.81 -4.30 7.06
C ASP A 60 6.05 -3.48 6.00
N ALA A 61 6.35 -3.69 4.71
CA ALA A 61 5.60 -3.10 3.61
C ALA A 61 4.14 -3.57 3.55
N ASP A 62 3.89 -4.88 3.71
CA ASP A 62 2.55 -5.46 3.76
C ASP A 62 1.76 -4.87 4.93
N MET A 63 2.39 -4.70 6.10
CA MET A 63 1.77 -4.08 7.28
C MET A 63 1.43 -2.60 7.03
N ALA A 64 2.35 -1.84 6.44
CA ALA A 64 2.14 -0.43 6.10
C ALA A 64 0.94 -0.26 5.16
N ALA A 65 0.90 -1.03 4.07
CA ALA A 65 -0.23 -1.02 3.14
C ALA A 65 -1.54 -1.47 3.81
N PHE A 66 -1.51 -2.53 4.62
CA PHE A 66 -2.69 -3.07 5.32
C PHE A 66 -3.32 -2.03 6.26
N LEU A 67 -2.51 -1.26 7.01
CA LEU A 67 -3.00 -0.19 7.88
C LEU A 67 -3.74 0.92 7.12
N ARG A 68 -3.53 1.03 5.81
CA ARG A 68 -4.23 1.97 4.92
C ARG A 68 -5.42 1.35 4.20
N GLY A 69 -5.76 0.09 4.51
CA GLY A 69 -6.76 -0.69 3.77
C GLY A 69 -6.31 -1.01 2.35
N GLY A 70 -5.00 -1.03 2.09
CA GLY A 70 -4.43 -1.21 0.77
C GLY A 70 -3.69 -2.53 0.60
N GLN A 71 -3.35 -2.81 -0.66
CA GLN A 71 -2.50 -3.92 -1.07
C GLN A 71 -1.18 -3.37 -1.65
N VAL A 72 -0.04 -3.97 -1.27
CA VAL A 72 1.26 -3.61 -1.81
C VAL A 72 1.30 -3.87 -3.33
N LEU A 73 1.71 -2.85 -4.09
CA LEU A 73 2.01 -2.96 -5.52
C LEU A 73 3.51 -3.12 -5.74
N ALA A 74 4.32 -2.34 -5.03
CA ALA A 74 5.77 -2.33 -5.17
C ALA A 74 6.46 -1.89 -3.89
N ILE A 75 7.69 -2.37 -3.69
CA ILE A 75 8.65 -1.85 -2.72
C ILE A 75 9.78 -1.22 -3.53
N VAL A 76 10.10 0.04 -3.26
CA VAL A 76 11.08 0.82 -4.01
C VAL A 76 12.19 1.24 -3.06
N GLU A 77 13.39 0.68 -3.27
CA GLU A 77 14.60 1.03 -2.53
C GLU A 77 15.28 2.26 -3.16
N GLU A 78 14.61 3.41 -3.05
CA GLU A 78 15.14 4.69 -3.55
C GLU A 78 14.99 5.79 -2.50
N ASP A 79 15.98 6.67 -2.43
CA ASP A 79 15.93 7.82 -1.52
C ASP A 79 15.23 9.03 -2.15
N ASP A 80 15.20 9.14 -3.48
CA ASP A 80 14.54 10.23 -4.19
C ASP A 80 13.03 9.98 -4.33
N GLU A 81 12.24 10.76 -3.58
CA GLU A 81 10.78 10.72 -3.62
C GLU A 81 10.23 10.94 -5.04
N LYS A 82 10.90 11.72 -5.90
CA LYS A 82 10.42 11.96 -7.27
C LYS A 82 10.38 10.68 -8.12
N VAL A 83 11.32 9.76 -7.89
CA VAL A 83 11.35 8.47 -8.57
C VAL A 83 10.14 7.64 -8.13
N VAL A 84 9.85 7.63 -6.83
CA VAL A 84 8.71 6.91 -6.24
C VAL A 84 7.38 7.49 -6.71
N GLN A 85 7.25 8.82 -6.78
CA GLN A 85 6.08 9.50 -7.35
C GLN A 85 5.83 9.10 -8.81
N SER A 86 6.91 8.99 -9.61
CA SER A 86 6.83 8.52 -11.00
C SER A 86 6.34 7.07 -11.09
N VAL A 87 6.87 6.19 -10.23
CA VAL A 87 6.45 4.78 -10.13
C VAL A 87 4.97 4.68 -9.75
N ALA A 88 4.53 5.44 -8.74
CA ALA A 88 3.13 5.48 -8.31
C ALA A 88 2.19 5.94 -9.45
N ALA A 89 2.54 7.02 -10.15
CA ALA A 89 1.77 7.53 -11.28
C ALA A 89 1.74 6.55 -12.47
N ALA A 90 2.82 5.80 -12.72
CA ALA A 90 2.86 4.77 -13.76
C ALA A 90 1.95 3.58 -13.40
N LEU A 91 1.99 3.13 -12.14
CA LEU A 91 1.14 2.06 -11.63
C LEU A 91 -0.34 2.46 -11.65
N GLU A 92 -0.67 3.69 -11.24
CA GLU A 92 -2.02 4.23 -11.30
C GLU A 92 -2.57 4.21 -12.73
N LYS A 93 -1.80 4.70 -13.71
CA LYS A 93 -2.17 4.64 -15.13
C LYS A 93 -2.37 3.21 -15.61
N GLN A 94 -1.58 2.25 -15.16
CA GLN A 94 -1.73 0.85 -15.53
C GLN A 94 -3.00 0.23 -14.95
N ILE A 95 -3.31 0.49 -13.67
CA ILE A 95 -4.54 0.03 -13.02
C ILE A 95 -5.77 0.59 -13.74
N LEU A 96 -5.76 1.88 -14.06
CA LEU A 96 -6.84 2.53 -14.81
C LEU A 96 -7.03 1.96 -16.23
N ARG A 97 -5.99 1.42 -16.86
CA ARG A 97 -6.07 0.76 -18.18
C ARG A 97 -6.64 -0.66 -18.13
N MET A 98 -6.48 -1.36 -17.00
CA MET A 98 -6.96 -2.74 -16.83
C MET A 98 -8.42 -2.80 -16.37
N ARG A 99 -8.97 -1.66 -15.93
CA ARG A 99 -10.38 -1.46 -15.62
C ARG A 99 -11.21 -1.34 -16.89
#